data_AF-A0A5C6CBT2-F1
#
_entry.id   AF-A0A5C6CBT2-F1
#
_cell.length_a   1.000
_cell.length_b   1.000
_cell.length_c   1.000
_cell.angle_alpha   90.00
_cell.angle_beta   90.00
_cell.angle_gamma   90.00
#
_symmetry.space_group_name_H-M   'P 1'
#
loop_
_entity.id
_entity.type
_entity.pdbx_description
1 polymer ?
#
loop_
_entity_poly.entity_id
_entity_poly.type
_entity_poly.pdbx_seq_one_letter_code
_entity_poly.pdbx_strand_id
1 'polypeptide(L)'
;MAWLQQEKTGIYHVCFRFCGRRYRTSARTRKLVNAEQLQSRIEENIELVKRGRLLIPEDADLVTFLSSDGRLLQKPRPTDQISLGQLYDSYLDSLPRDSHSPETLRIAKIHMNHVARILGPKTLLSSVQTAQLQRYIAVRSNESGKRGKQVSTITIRKEISTFRTLWRWAINFGHVKADFPNHGIKYPLFTESPPFLTWQEIERRQSRGISNGIVEDLWDCLYLSTQELEAYLDYIETNSIYGFLYPMSVMAAHTGARRSELCRSWQADIDFEGGTILIRERKRTRGKQSYRHVPLSDRLRKSLTEWCSRIGNSIYTFPADHRVMRLRNEARRENLLSVSPDEATDHLARTIATSKWGKIKGWHIFRHSFISNCASRGVDQRMIDEWTGHQTDAMRKRYRHLFPSFQRHEIDKVFG
;
A
#
# COMPACT_ATOMS: atom_id res chain seq x y z
N MET A 1 -34.46 -30.40 -42.00
CA MET A 1 -35.57 -30.60 -41.07
C MET A 1 -35.02 -30.64 -39.66
N ALA A 2 -35.63 -29.91 -38.75
CA ALA A 2 -35.36 -29.97 -37.32
C ALA A 2 -36.36 -30.95 -36.67
N TRP A 3 -36.02 -31.47 -35.50
CA TRP A 3 -36.90 -32.33 -34.72
C TRP A 3 -36.59 -32.19 -33.23
N LEU A 4 -37.56 -32.52 -32.38
CA LEU A 4 -37.39 -32.49 -30.94
C LEU A 4 -36.86 -33.82 -30.41
N GLN A 5 -35.99 -33.73 -29.41
CA GLN A 5 -35.53 -34.86 -28.63
C GLN A 5 -35.66 -34.51 -27.14
N GLN A 6 -36.43 -35.29 -26.40
CA GLN A 6 -36.56 -35.12 -24.95
C GLN A 6 -35.50 -35.96 -24.23
N GLU A 7 -34.81 -35.37 -23.26
CA GLU A 7 -33.90 -36.11 -22.39
C GLU A 7 -34.63 -36.78 -21.22
N LYS A 8 -33.96 -37.73 -20.55
CA LYS A 8 -34.44 -38.36 -19.30
C LYS A 8 -34.75 -37.33 -18.20
N THR A 9 -34.14 -36.14 -18.26
CA THR A 9 -34.35 -35.01 -17.35
C THR A 9 -35.65 -34.22 -17.61
N GLY A 10 -36.38 -34.58 -18.68
CA GLY A 10 -37.60 -33.92 -19.14
C GLY A 10 -37.37 -32.66 -19.98
N ILE A 11 -36.12 -32.23 -20.18
CA ILE A 11 -35.76 -31.05 -21.00
C ILE A 11 -35.77 -31.42 -22.48
N TYR A 12 -36.40 -30.57 -23.29
CA TYR A 12 -36.39 -30.70 -24.75
C TYR A 12 -35.12 -30.14 -25.38
N HIS A 13 -34.64 -30.80 -26.43
CA HIS A 13 -33.59 -30.34 -27.33
C HIS A 13 -34.14 -30.25 -28.76
N VAL A 14 -33.76 -29.20 -29.47
CA VAL A 14 -33.96 -29.12 -30.92
C VAL A 14 -32.71 -29.68 -31.60
N CYS A 15 -32.91 -30.71 -32.42
CA CYS A 15 -31.89 -31.28 -33.28
C CYS A 15 -32.19 -30.88 -34.74
N PHE A 16 -31.17 -30.60 -35.53
CA PHE A 16 -31.35 -30.31 -36.96
C PHE A 16 -30.12 -30.71 -37.77
N ARG A 17 -30.29 -30.84 -39.09
CA ARG A 17 -29.18 -31.04 -40.03
C ARG A 17 -29.01 -29.83 -40.92
N PHE A 18 -27.76 -29.38 -41.06
CA PHE A 18 -27.37 -28.29 -41.94
C PHE A 18 -26.04 -28.65 -42.61
N CYS A 19 -25.95 -28.51 -43.93
CA CYS A 19 -24.77 -28.89 -44.74
C CYS A 19 -24.18 -30.28 -44.39
N GLY A 20 -25.04 -31.30 -44.27
CA GLY A 20 -24.63 -32.68 -43.97
C GLY A 20 -24.22 -32.95 -42.51
N ARG A 21 -24.12 -31.93 -41.66
CA ARG A 21 -23.76 -32.06 -40.24
C ARG A 21 -24.99 -31.99 -39.34
N ARG A 22 -24.97 -32.76 -38.25
CA ARG A 22 -26.02 -32.75 -37.21
C ARG A 22 -25.66 -31.76 -36.11
N TYR A 23 -26.60 -30.89 -35.77
CA TYR A 23 -26.52 -29.93 -34.69
C TYR A 23 -27.59 -30.22 -33.64
N ARG A 24 -27.30 -29.85 -32.39
CA ARG A 24 -28.18 -30.06 -31.24
C ARG A 24 -28.10 -28.86 -30.30
N THR A 25 -29.25 -28.33 -29.89
CA THR A 25 -29.34 -27.26 -28.91
C THR A 25 -30.44 -27.54 -27.89
N SER A 26 -30.26 -27.08 -26.65
CA SER A 26 -31.29 -27.24 -25.62
C SER A 26 -32.35 -26.15 -25.79
N ALA A 27 -33.63 -26.54 -25.75
CA ALA A 27 -34.74 -25.58 -25.68
C ALA A 27 -34.92 -25.00 -24.27
N ARG A 28 -34.14 -25.47 -23.28
CA ARG A 28 -34.15 -25.02 -21.87
C ARG A 28 -35.54 -25.02 -21.23
N THR A 29 -36.43 -25.89 -21.71
CA THR A 29 -37.82 -25.96 -21.29
C THR A 29 -38.26 -27.42 -21.20
N ARG A 30 -39.18 -27.70 -20.26
CA ARG A 30 -39.92 -28.97 -20.16
C ARG A 30 -41.29 -28.88 -20.83
N LYS A 31 -41.69 -27.70 -21.31
CA LYS A 31 -42.97 -27.48 -22.01
C LYS A 31 -42.78 -27.69 -23.50
N LEU A 32 -43.57 -28.60 -24.09
CA LEU A 32 -43.52 -28.95 -25.51
C LEU A 32 -43.72 -27.72 -26.41
N VAL A 33 -44.75 -26.90 -26.14
CA VAL A 33 -45.08 -25.69 -26.90
C VAL A 33 -43.88 -24.74 -27.05
N ASN A 34 -43.13 -24.50 -25.98
CA ASN A 34 -41.95 -23.62 -26.03
C ASN A 34 -40.80 -24.25 -26.84
N ALA A 35 -40.69 -25.57 -26.85
CA ALA A 35 -39.70 -26.28 -27.64
C ALA A 35 -40.04 -26.27 -29.14
N GLU A 36 -41.32 -26.45 -29.47
CA GLU A 36 -41.85 -26.34 -30.85
C GLU A 36 -41.67 -24.93 -31.41
N GLN A 37 -41.88 -23.88 -30.61
CA GLN A 37 -41.60 -22.51 -31.02
C GLN A 37 -40.13 -22.31 -31.40
N LEU A 38 -39.19 -22.85 -30.61
CA LEU A 38 -37.77 -22.77 -30.93
C LEU A 38 -37.41 -23.60 -32.17
N GLN A 39 -38.01 -24.79 -32.32
CA GLN A 39 -37.83 -25.62 -33.50
C GLN A 39 -38.28 -24.89 -34.77
N SER A 40 -39.49 -24.34 -34.75
CA SER A 40 -40.08 -23.61 -35.89
C SER A 40 -39.21 -22.43 -36.32
N ARG A 41 -38.71 -21.64 -35.36
CA ARG A 41 -37.76 -20.54 -35.65
C ARG A 41 -36.46 -21.02 -36.30
N ILE A 42 -35.88 -22.10 -35.78
CA ILE A 42 -34.66 -22.68 -36.36
C ILE A 42 -34.91 -23.19 -37.78
N GLU A 43 -36.07 -23.82 -38.03
CA GLU A 43 -36.44 -24.29 -39.37
C GLU A 43 -36.65 -23.13 -40.35
N GLU A 44 -37.35 -22.08 -39.94
CA GLU A 44 -37.55 -20.87 -40.73
C GLU A 44 -36.20 -20.22 -41.07
N ASN A 45 -35.32 -20.04 -40.09
CA ASN A 45 -34.00 -19.46 -40.29
C ASN A 45 -33.12 -20.31 -41.22
N ILE A 46 -33.21 -21.65 -41.15
CA ILE A 46 -32.53 -22.54 -42.11
C ILE A 46 -33.04 -22.32 -43.54
N GLU A 47 -34.35 -22.16 -43.73
CA GLU A 47 -34.93 -21.88 -45.06
C GLU A 47 -34.54 -20.49 -45.57
N LEU A 48 -34.47 -19.48 -44.71
CA LEU A 48 -33.97 -18.14 -45.08
C LEU A 48 -32.51 -18.21 -45.55
N VAL A 49 -31.68 -19.02 -44.89
CA VAL A 49 -30.28 -19.23 -45.32
C VAL A 49 -30.23 -19.91 -46.68
N LYS A 50 -30.99 -20.99 -46.90
CA LYS A 50 -31.01 -21.70 -48.19
C LYS A 50 -31.48 -20.81 -49.34
N ARG A 51 -32.41 -19.89 -49.07
CA ARG A 51 -32.93 -18.92 -50.05
C ARG A 51 -32.00 -17.71 -50.25
N GLY A 52 -30.86 -17.65 -49.56
CA GLY A 52 -29.92 -16.53 -49.62
C GLY A 52 -30.42 -15.24 -48.97
N ARG A 53 -31.53 -15.28 -48.22
CA ARG A 53 -32.10 -14.11 -47.51
C ARG A 53 -31.43 -13.87 -46.16
N LEU A 54 -30.76 -14.88 -45.62
CA LEU A 54 -29.97 -14.79 -44.40
C LEU A 54 -28.56 -15.33 -44.69
N LEU A 55 -27.55 -14.45 -44.63
CA LEU A 55 -26.15 -14.84 -44.85
C LEU A 55 -25.52 -15.19 -43.51
N ILE A 56 -24.88 -16.37 -43.42
CA ILE A 56 -24.16 -16.79 -42.23
C ILE A 56 -22.73 -16.24 -42.32
N PRO A 57 -22.29 -15.37 -41.38
CA PRO A 57 -20.89 -14.92 -41.32
C PRO A 57 -19.94 -16.09 -41.06
N GLU A 58 -18.72 -16.03 -41.61
CA GLU A 58 -17.72 -17.11 -41.50
C GLU A 58 -17.35 -17.45 -40.05
N ASP A 59 -17.46 -16.51 -39.12
CA ASP A 59 -17.09 -16.62 -37.72
C ASP A 59 -18.27 -16.90 -36.76
N ALA A 60 -19.48 -17.11 -37.31
CA ALA A 60 -20.68 -17.30 -36.51
C ALA A 60 -20.84 -18.74 -35.97
N ASP A 61 -21.17 -18.88 -34.68
CA ASP A 61 -21.69 -20.11 -34.10
C ASP A 61 -23.09 -20.37 -34.70
N LEU A 62 -23.16 -21.33 -35.62
CA LEU A 62 -24.35 -21.65 -36.40
C LEU A 62 -25.61 -21.84 -35.55
N VAL A 63 -25.48 -22.52 -34.41
CA VAL A 63 -26.62 -22.77 -33.52
C VAL A 63 -27.11 -21.47 -32.89
N THR A 64 -26.21 -20.63 -32.40
CA THR A 64 -26.52 -19.34 -31.78
C THR A 64 -27.13 -18.37 -32.79
N PHE A 65 -26.56 -18.34 -33.99
CA PHE A 65 -27.03 -17.50 -35.09
C PHE A 65 -28.45 -17.87 -35.52
N LEU A 66 -28.71 -19.16 -35.80
CA LEU A 66 -30.04 -19.65 -36.18
C LEU A 66 -31.06 -19.60 -35.04
N SER A 67 -30.63 -19.61 -33.78
CA SER A 67 -31.55 -19.48 -32.63
C SER A 67 -31.87 -18.02 -32.27
N SER A 68 -31.22 -17.05 -32.92
CA SER A 68 -31.32 -15.61 -32.61
C SER A 68 -31.74 -14.76 -33.79
N ASP A 69 -32.37 -15.36 -34.81
CA ASP A 69 -32.81 -14.69 -36.05
C ASP A 69 -31.66 -13.92 -36.73
N GLY A 70 -30.46 -14.48 -36.68
CA GLY A 70 -29.26 -13.88 -37.26
C GLY A 70 -28.66 -12.71 -36.49
N ARG A 71 -29.13 -12.41 -35.26
CA ARG A 71 -28.66 -11.26 -34.48
C ARG A 71 -27.40 -11.53 -33.67
N LEU A 72 -27.19 -12.76 -33.18
CA LEU A 72 -26.05 -13.12 -32.35
C LEU A 72 -25.09 -14.03 -33.12
N LEU A 73 -23.85 -13.59 -33.29
CA LEU A 73 -22.80 -14.38 -33.94
C LEU A 73 -22.18 -15.42 -33.00
N GLN A 74 -22.20 -15.18 -31.68
CA GLN A 74 -21.64 -16.10 -30.68
C GLN A 74 -22.53 -16.14 -29.44
N LYS A 75 -22.42 -17.21 -28.63
CA LYS A 75 -23.08 -17.26 -27.32
C LYS A 75 -22.61 -16.07 -26.48
N PRO A 76 -23.53 -15.32 -25.83
CA PRO A 76 -23.15 -14.29 -24.87
C PRO A 76 -22.26 -14.94 -23.81
N ARG A 77 -20.98 -14.59 -23.81
CA ARG A 77 -20.09 -14.97 -22.72
C ARG A 77 -20.42 -14.06 -21.55
N PRO A 78 -20.66 -14.59 -20.34
CA PRO A 78 -20.56 -13.77 -19.15
C PRO A 78 -19.18 -13.12 -19.22
N THR A 79 -19.11 -11.80 -19.33
CA THR A 79 -17.85 -11.14 -18.99
C THR A 79 -17.66 -11.45 -17.51
N ASP A 80 -16.46 -11.83 -17.09
CA ASP A 80 -16.12 -11.95 -15.67
C ASP A 80 -16.12 -10.54 -15.07
N GLN A 81 -17.32 -10.00 -14.88
CA GLN A 81 -17.56 -8.67 -14.38
C GLN A 81 -17.32 -8.70 -12.89
N ILE A 82 -16.15 -8.21 -12.49
CA ILE A 82 -15.81 -8.07 -11.09
C ILE A 82 -16.45 -6.81 -10.51
N SER A 83 -17.01 -6.93 -9.32
CA SER A 83 -17.52 -5.78 -8.56
C SER A 83 -16.43 -5.14 -7.70
N LEU A 84 -16.64 -3.89 -7.27
CA LEU A 84 -15.71 -3.19 -6.37
C LEU A 84 -15.48 -3.95 -5.05
N GLY A 85 -16.51 -4.63 -4.54
CA GLY A 85 -16.41 -5.43 -3.32
C GLY A 85 -15.54 -6.68 -3.47
N GLN A 86 -15.45 -7.24 -4.68
CA GLN A 86 -14.65 -8.45 -4.97
C GLN A 86 -13.22 -8.12 -5.41
N LEU A 87 -12.98 -6.91 -5.91
CA LEU A 87 -11.71 -6.53 -6.55
C LEU A 87 -10.47 -6.83 -5.69
N TYR A 88 -10.52 -6.49 -4.41
CA TYR A 88 -9.37 -6.70 -3.52
C TYR A 88 -9.12 -8.19 -3.24
N ASP A 89 -10.16 -8.97 -2.97
CA ASP A 89 -10.00 -10.38 -2.62
C ASP A 89 -9.53 -11.18 -3.84
N SER A 90 -10.09 -10.93 -5.04
CA SER A 90 -9.59 -11.55 -6.28
C SER A 90 -8.15 -11.14 -6.61
N TYR A 91 -7.77 -9.89 -6.34
CA TYR A 91 -6.38 -9.47 -6.44
C TYR A 91 -5.49 -10.26 -5.47
N LEU A 92 -5.88 -10.36 -4.20
CA LEU A 92 -5.13 -11.07 -3.18
C LEU A 92 -4.94 -12.55 -3.52
N ASP A 93 -6.00 -13.22 -3.97
CA ASP A 93 -6.00 -14.65 -4.34
C ASP A 93 -5.09 -14.94 -5.54
N SER A 94 -4.88 -13.95 -6.42
CA SER A 94 -3.99 -14.09 -7.58
C SER A 94 -2.50 -13.96 -7.25
N LEU A 95 -2.15 -13.45 -6.06
CA LEU A 95 -0.77 -13.15 -5.72
C LEU A 95 -0.01 -14.41 -5.28
N PRO A 96 1.19 -14.66 -5.81
CA PRO A 96 2.11 -15.65 -5.25
C PRO A 96 2.50 -15.32 -3.81
N ARG A 97 2.88 -16.33 -3.02
CA ARG A 97 3.42 -16.17 -1.66
C ARG A 97 4.52 -15.10 -1.64
N ASP A 98 4.51 -14.26 -0.61
CA ASP A 98 5.49 -13.20 -0.35
C ASP A 98 5.67 -12.14 -1.45
N SER A 99 4.68 -12.00 -2.34
CA SER A 99 4.70 -10.95 -3.37
C SER A 99 4.62 -9.53 -2.79
N HIS A 100 3.93 -9.34 -1.67
CA HIS A 100 3.79 -8.03 -1.03
C HIS A 100 4.03 -8.17 0.47
N SER A 101 4.47 -7.10 1.13
CA SER A 101 4.48 -7.11 2.59
C SER A 101 3.03 -7.16 3.09
N PRO A 102 2.76 -7.86 4.21
CA PRO A 102 1.47 -7.85 4.88
C PRO A 102 0.91 -6.43 5.11
N GLU A 103 1.76 -5.47 5.45
CA GLU A 103 1.35 -4.08 5.64
C GLU A 103 0.85 -3.43 4.33
N THR A 104 1.50 -3.70 3.20
CA THR A 104 1.04 -3.20 1.89
C THR A 104 -0.33 -3.77 1.53
N LEU A 105 -0.54 -5.06 1.73
CA LEU A 105 -1.83 -5.72 1.48
C LEU A 105 -2.92 -5.18 2.41
N ARG A 106 -2.61 -4.98 3.69
CA ARG A 106 -3.52 -4.39 4.68
C ARG A 106 -3.94 -2.98 4.29
N ILE A 107 -2.99 -2.12 3.91
CA ILE A 107 -3.27 -0.76 3.43
C ILE A 107 -4.15 -0.81 2.18
N ALA A 108 -3.84 -1.70 1.24
CA ALA A 108 -4.64 -1.86 0.02
C ALA A 108 -6.08 -2.28 0.33
N LYS A 109 -6.28 -3.21 1.28
CA LYS A 109 -7.60 -3.61 1.78
C LYS A 109 -8.37 -2.44 2.35
N ILE A 110 -7.74 -1.62 3.20
CA ILE A 110 -8.38 -0.43 3.80
C ILE A 110 -8.81 0.55 2.71
N HIS A 111 -7.93 0.84 1.75
CA HIS A 111 -8.25 1.74 0.65
C HIS A 111 -9.44 1.23 -0.17
N MET A 112 -9.45 -0.07 -0.52
CA MET A 112 -10.55 -0.66 -1.29
C MET A 112 -11.85 -0.73 -0.49
N ASN A 113 -11.79 -0.96 0.82
CA ASN A 113 -12.97 -0.87 1.68
C ASN A 113 -13.58 0.52 1.67
N HIS A 114 -12.77 1.59 1.68
CA HIS A 114 -13.28 2.96 1.53
C HIS A 114 -13.94 3.19 0.16
N VAL A 115 -13.29 2.72 -0.92
CA VAL A 115 -13.82 2.82 -2.29
C VAL A 115 -15.16 2.08 -2.40
N ALA A 116 -15.22 0.82 -1.99
CA ALA A 116 -16.42 0.00 -2.04
C ALA A 116 -17.54 0.56 -1.14
N ARG A 117 -17.21 1.08 0.05
CA ARG A 117 -18.19 1.71 0.95
C ARG A 117 -18.88 2.92 0.31
N ILE A 118 -18.13 3.78 -0.38
CA ILE A 118 -18.65 5.04 -0.93
C ILE A 118 -19.27 4.86 -2.31
N LEU A 119 -18.64 4.06 -3.19
CA LEU A 119 -19.11 3.84 -4.55
C LEU A 119 -20.09 2.68 -4.68
N GLY A 120 -20.26 1.89 -3.62
CA GLY A 120 -21.13 0.72 -3.59
C GLY A 120 -20.34 -0.57 -3.87
N PRO A 121 -20.42 -1.59 -3.01
CA PRO A 121 -19.66 -2.84 -3.19
C PRO A 121 -20.14 -3.65 -4.39
N LYS A 122 -21.41 -3.52 -4.78
CA LYS A 122 -22.01 -4.19 -5.94
C LYS A 122 -21.74 -3.50 -7.27
N THR A 123 -21.15 -2.31 -7.25
CA THR A 123 -20.84 -1.55 -8.46
C THR A 123 -19.82 -2.31 -9.28
N LEU A 124 -20.14 -2.51 -10.57
CA LEU A 124 -19.25 -3.19 -11.50
C LEU A 124 -18.08 -2.29 -11.87
N LEU A 125 -16.87 -2.85 -11.98
CA LEU A 125 -15.70 -2.08 -12.42
C LEU A 125 -15.97 -1.38 -13.75
N SER A 126 -16.54 -2.10 -14.73
CA SER A 126 -16.87 -1.55 -16.05
C SER A 126 -17.83 -0.35 -16.05
N SER A 127 -18.59 -0.14 -14.97
CA SER A 127 -19.53 0.99 -14.85
C SER A 127 -18.96 2.22 -14.13
N VAL A 128 -17.76 2.12 -13.53
CA VAL A 128 -17.16 3.25 -12.84
C VAL A 128 -16.67 4.27 -13.87
N GLN A 129 -17.11 5.53 -13.72
CA GLN A 129 -16.69 6.65 -14.56
C GLN A 129 -16.02 7.73 -13.70
N THR A 130 -15.49 8.77 -14.37
CA THR A 130 -14.84 9.92 -13.73
C THR A 130 -15.74 10.59 -12.67
N ALA A 131 -17.05 10.67 -12.92
CA ALA A 131 -18.00 11.28 -11.99
C ALA A 131 -18.05 10.54 -10.64
N GLN A 132 -18.00 9.20 -10.64
CA GLN A 132 -17.91 8.41 -9.42
C GLN A 132 -16.59 8.66 -8.69
N LEU A 133 -15.46 8.74 -9.39
CA LEU A 133 -14.17 9.07 -8.75
C LEU A 133 -14.19 10.47 -8.13
N GLN A 134 -14.79 11.45 -8.81
CA GLN A 134 -14.94 12.81 -8.28
C GLN A 134 -15.84 12.84 -7.05
N ARG A 135 -16.95 12.08 -7.06
CA ARG A 135 -17.83 11.89 -5.89
C ARG A 135 -17.06 11.25 -4.74
N TYR A 136 -16.25 10.22 -5.00
CA TYR A 136 -15.42 9.58 -3.98
C TYR A 136 -14.49 10.60 -3.30
N ILE A 137 -13.77 11.40 -4.10
CA ILE A 137 -12.85 12.41 -3.59
C ILE A 137 -13.61 13.45 -2.74
N ALA A 138 -14.75 13.95 -3.22
CA ALA A 138 -15.55 14.95 -2.51
C ALA A 138 -16.12 14.43 -1.18
N VAL A 139 -16.59 13.18 -1.14
CA VAL A 139 -17.07 12.55 0.10
C VAL A 139 -15.90 12.34 1.05
N ARG A 140 -14.81 11.70 0.60
CA ARG A 140 -13.63 11.43 1.44
C ARG A 140 -13.01 12.70 2.01
N SER A 141 -12.96 13.80 1.25
CA SER A 141 -12.40 15.07 1.74
C SER A 141 -13.23 15.72 2.84
N ASN A 142 -14.52 15.39 2.96
CA ASN A 142 -15.38 15.91 4.01
C ASN A 142 -15.45 14.99 5.24
N GLU A 143 -14.91 13.77 5.16
CA GLU A 143 -14.90 12.84 6.29
C GLU A 143 -13.87 13.26 7.35
N SER A 144 -14.21 12.98 8.61
CA SER A 144 -13.34 13.22 9.75
C SER A 144 -12.03 12.43 9.63
N GLY A 145 -10.93 13.16 9.70
CA GLY A 145 -9.57 12.64 9.75
C GLY A 145 -9.02 12.60 11.18
N LYS A 146 -7.72 12.85 11.31
CA LYS A 146 -7.02 12.85 12.61
C LYS A 146 -7.02 14.25 13.23
N ARG A 147 -6.99 14.32 14.56
CA ARG A 147 -6.84 15.57 15.33
C ARG A 147 -7.91 16.63 14.98
N GLY A 148 -9.16 16.19 14.77
CA GLY A 148 -10.27 17.08 14.41
C GLY A 148 -10.18 17.69 13.00
N LYS A 149 -9.18 17.32 12.20
CA LYS A 149 -9.04 17.74 10.80
C LYS A 149 -9.82 16.81 9.89
N GLN A 150 -10.14 17.27 8.68
CA GLN A 150 -10.63 16.41 7.60
C GLN A 150 -9.54 15.47 7.08
N VAL A 151 -9.93 14.44 6.33
CA VAL A 151 -8.95 13.54 5.68
C VAL A 151 -8.07 14.32 4.69
N SER A 152 -6.75 14.15 4.83
CA SER A 152 -5.79 14.85 3.99
C SER A 152 -5.85 14.40 2.53
N THR A 153 -5.67 15.35 1.61
CA THR A 153 -5.57 15.09 0.17
C THR A 153 -4.54 14.02 -0.18
N ILE A 154 -3.42 13.96 0.54
CA ILE A 154 -2.38 12.94 0.34
C ILE A 154 -2.93 11.53 0.61
N THR A 155 -3.78 11.37 1.62
CA THR A 155 -4.45 10.09 1.92
C THR A 155 -5.37 9.68 0.77
N ILE A 156 -6.21 10.60 0.30
CA ILE A 156 -7.14 10.35 -0.82
C ILE A 156 -6.37 10.01 -2.11
N ARG A 157 -5.25 10.71 -2.39
CA ARG A 157 -4.37 10.39 -3.53
C ARG A 157 -3.79 8.98 -3.42
N LYS A 158 -3.40 8.53 -2.22
CA LYS A 158 -2.91 7.15 -1.99
C LYS A 158 -4.01 6.11 -2.21
N GLU A 159 -5.23 6.39 -1.75
CA GLU A 159 -6.40 5.54 -1.98
C GLU A 159 -6.68 5.39 -3.49
N ILE A 160 -6.77 6.50 -4.23
CA ILE A 160 -6.97 6.49 -5.68
C ILE A 160 -5.81 5.80 -6.41
N SER A 161 -4.56 6.03 -5.99
CA SER A 161 -3.42 5.35 -6.60
C SER A 161 -3.46 3.83 -6.38
N THR A 162 -3.92 3.38 -5.21
CA THR A 162 -4.10 1.95 -4.92
C THR A 162 -5.20 1.37 -5.79
N PHE A 163 -6.33 2.06 -5.89
CA PHE A 163 -7.44 1.64 -6.73
C PHE A 163 -7.00 1.53 -8.20
N ARG A 164 -6.24 2.51 -8.71
CA ARG A 164 -5.64 2.45 -10.04
C ARG A 164 -4.71 1.25 -10.24
N THR A 165 -3.91 0.88 -9.23
CA THR A 165 -3.05 -0.30 -9.29
C THR A 165 -3.87 -1.58 -9.42
N LEU A 166 -4.92 -1.74 -8.60
CA LEU A 166 -5.81 -2.91 -8.67
C LEU A 166 -6.64 -2.91 -9.97
N TRP A 167 -7.00 -1.74 -10.50
CA TRP A 167 -7.66 -1.64 -11.80
C TRP A 167 -6.75 -2.10 -12.94
N ARG A 168 -5.47 -1.72 -12.94
CA ARG A 168 -4.50 -2.21 -13.93
C ARG A 168 -4.33 -3.73 -13.85
N TRP A 169 -4.31 -4.29 -12.64
CA TRP A 169 -4.36 -5.74 -12.46
C TRP A 169 -5.63 -6.32 -13.08
N ALA A 170 -6.80 -5.72 -12.82
CA ALA A 170 -8.07 -6.18 -13.40
C ALA A 170 -8.08 -6.14 -14.94
N ILE A 171 -7.42 -5.16 -15.57
CA ILE A 171 -7.20 -5.13 -17.02
C ILE A 171 -6.36 -6.33 -17.47
N ASN A 172 -5.21 -6.53 -16.83
CA ASN A 172 -4.26 -7.58 -17.22
C ASN A 172 -4.83 -9.00 -17.05
N PHE A 173 -5.76 -9.19 -16.12
CA PHE A 173 -6.45 -10.46 -15.87
C PHE A 173 -7.81 -10.57 -16.58
N GLY A 174 -8.16 -9.60 -17.44
CA GLY A 174 -9.35 -9.67 -18.30
C GLY A 174 -10.68 -9.34 -17.61
N HIS A 175 -10.66 -8.84 -16.38
CA HIS A 175 -11.87 -8.48 -15.61
C HIS A 175 -12.49 -7.14 -16.03
N VAL A 176 -11.72 -6.25 -16.66
CA VAL A 176 -12.20 -4.98 -17.22
C VAL A 176 -11.40 -4.62 -18.47
N LYS A 177 -12.04 -4.00 -19.47
CA LYS A 177 -11.37 -3.59 -20.72
C LYS A 177 -11.00 -2.11 -20.76
N ALA A 178 -11.77 -1.28 -20.09
CA ALA A 178 -11.58 0.17 -20.10
C ALA A 178 -10.45 0.60 -19.15
N ASP A 179 -9.73 1.64 -19.53
CA ASP A 179 -8.73 2.29 -18.69
C ASP A 179 -9.35 2.92 -17.44
N PHE A 180 -8.51 3.13 -16.42
CA PHE A 180 -8.92 3.76 -15.17
C PHE A 180 -9.38 5.21 -15.40
N PRO A 181 -10.62 5.60 -15.04
CA PRO A 181 -11.23 6.86 -15.46
C PRO A 181 -10.80 8.06 -14.61
N ASN A 182 -9.49 8.33 -14.53
CA ASN A 182 -8.93 9.41 -13.71
C ASN A 182 -8.73 10.74 -14.43
N HIS A 183 -9.09 10.85 -15.70
CA HIS A 183 -8.93 12.09 -16.45
C HIS A 183 -9.86 13.18 -15.90
N GLY A 184 -9.31 14.36 -15.62
CA GLY A 184 -10.09 15.53 -15.17
C GLY A 184 -10.46 15.58 -13.68
N ILE A 185 -10.11 14.56 -12.87
CA ILE A 185 -10.43 14.58 -11.43
C ILE A 185 -9.68 15.69 -10.69
N LYS A 186 -10.38 16.36 -9.78
CA LYS A 186 -9.85 17.45 -8.95
C LYS A 186 -9.77 17.02 -7.50
N TYR A 187 -8.67 17.42 -6.85
CA TYR A 187 -8.41 17.18 -5.45
C TYR A 187 -8.47 18.49 -4.66
N PRO A 188 -8.82 18.46 -3.37
CA PRO A 188 -8.65 19.62 -2.49
C PRO A 188 -7.19 20.06 -2.47
N LEU A 189 -6.96 21.36 -2.25
CA LEU A 189 -5.62 21.89 -2.02
C LEU A 189 -4.97 21.16 -0.83
N PHE A 190 -3.66 20.98 -0.91
CA PHE A 190 -2.90 20.39 0.18
C PHE A 190 -1.74 21.31 0.50
N THR A 191 -1.51 21.51 1.79
CA THR A 191 -0.34 22.24 2.28
C THR A 191 0.82 21.27 2.40
N GLU A 192 2.01 21.69 1.96
CA GLU A 192 3.22 20.93 2.18
C GLU A 192 3.51 20.80 3.68
N SER A 193 4.19 19.72 4.07
CA SER A 193 4.65 19.56 5.45
C SER A 193 5.63 20.69 5.80
N PRO A 194 5.59 21.21 7.04
CA PRO A 194 6.62 22.12 7.52
C PRO A 194 8.03 21.54 7.37
N PRO A 195 9.06 22.39 7.25
CA PRO A 195 10.45 21.92 7.33
C PRO A 195 10.72 21.29 8.70
N PHE A 196 11.78 20.48 8.79
CA PHE A 196 12.26 19.98 10.08
C PHE A 196 12.79 21.13 10.95
N LEU A 197 12.41 21.13 12.22
CA LEU A 197 12.73 22.18 13.19
C LEU A 197 13.28 21.58 14.50
N THR A 198 14.12 22.35 15.18
CA THR A 198 14.56 22.06 16.56
C THR A 198 13.43 22.30 17.56
N TRP A 199 13.59 21.75 18.76
CA TRP A 199 12.65 21.96 19.86
C TRP A 199 12.39 23.45 20.16
N GLN A 200 13.47 24.22 20.29
CA GLN A 200 13.42 25.66 20.59
C GLN A 200 12.71 26.47 19.51
N GLU A 201 12.86 26.11 18.24
CA GLU A 201 12.17 26.77 17.13
C GLU A 201 10.66 26.50 17.15
N ILE A 202 10.25 25.28 17.51
CA ILE A 202 8.83 24.94 17.64
C ILE A 202 8.21 25.70 18.81
N GLU A 203 8.87 25.73 19.97
CA GLU A 203 8.38 26.47 21.14
C GLU A 203 8.27 27.99 20.87
N ARG A 204 9.26 28.57 20.18
CA ARG A 204 9.24 29.97 19.76
C ARG A 204 8.11 30.29 18.78
N ARG A 205 7.72 29.34 17.93
CA ARG A 205 6.56 29.51 17.03
C ARG A 205 5.25 29.35 17.79
N GLN A 206 5.19 28.41 18.74
CA GLN A 206 4.02 28.20 19.58
C GLN A 206 3.69 29.45 20.42
N SER A 207 4.71 30.12 20.99
CA SER A 207 4.50 31.34 21.80
C SER A 207 3.94 32.53 21.00
N ARG A 208 3.93 32.48 19.67
CA ARG A 208 3.35 33.51 18.79
C ARG A 208 1.84 33.33 18.56
N GLY A 209 1.18 32.41 19.26
CA GLY A 209 -0.28 32.26 19.22
C GLY A 209 -0.81 31.51 17.99
N ILE A 210 -0.02 30.60 17.40
CA ILE A 210 -0.47 29.77 16.27
C ILE A 210 -1.49 28.73 16.77
N SER A 211 -2.50 28.39 15.94
CA SER A 211 -3.53 27.40 16.29
C SER A 211 -2.94 26.02 16.64
N ASN A 212 -3.55 25.34 17.62
CA ASN A 212 -3.10 24.03 18.12
C ASN A 212 -2.90 22.99 17.03
N GLY A 213 -3.75 22.98 16.00
CA GLY A 213 -3.65 22.04 14.89
C GLY A 213 -2.35 22.21 14.08
N ILE A 214 -1.82 23.43 13.94
CA ILE A 214 -0.56 23.70 13.25
C ILE A 214 0.62 23.35 14.17
N VAL A 215 0.52 23.66 15.46
CA VAL A 215 1.56 23.30 16.45
C VAL A 215 1.81 21.78 16.45
N GLU A 216 0.75 20.98 16.40
CA GLU A 216 0.86 19.52 16.30
C GLU A 216 1.59 19.04 15.04
N ASP A 217 1.41 19.72 13.90
CA ASP A 217 2.11 19.41 12.65
C ASP A 217 3.59 19.82 12.71
N LEU A 218 3.93 20.87 13.46
CA LEU A 218 5.32 21.25 13.74
C LEU A 218 6.01 20.19 14.60
N TRP A 219 5.35 19.68 15.65
CA TRP A 219 5.88 18.59 16.48
C TRP A 219 6.06 17.28 15.69
N ASP A 220 5.25 17.03 14.65
CA ASP A 220 5.46 15.91 13.72
C ASP A 220 6.73 16.10 12.85
N CYS A 221 7.24 17.32 12.75
CA CYS A 221 8.46 17.70 12.03
C CYS A 221 9.60 18.12 12.98
N LEU A 222 9.56 17.66 14.24
CA LEU A 222 10.66 17.82 15.17
C LEU A 222 11.88 16.98 14.74
N TYR A 223 13.07 17.53 14.90
CA TYR A 223 14.30 16.75 15.05
C TYR A 223 15.03 17.20 16.31
N LEU A 224 15.79 16.29 16.93
CA LEU A 224 16.62 16.57 18.09
C LEU A 224 18.03 16.92 17.62
N SER A 225 18.59 17.99 18.17
CA SER A 225 20.03 18.27 18.06
C SER A 225 20.84 17.11 18.66
N THR A 226 22.14 17.05 18.38
CA THR A 226 22.99 15.98 18.94
C THR A 226 22.91 15.94 20.47
N GLN A 227 23.00 17.08 21.16
CA GLN A 227 22.93 17.11 22.62
C GLN A 227 21.57 16.61 23.16
N GLU A 228 20.47 17.02 22.53
CA GLU A 228 19.13 16.56 22.90
C GLU A 228 18.93 15.06 22.60
N LEU A 229 19.50 14.58 21.50
CA LEU A 229 19.45 13.18 21.11
C LEU A 229 20.22 12.29 22.09
N GLU A 230 21.41 12.69 22.52
CA GLU A 230 22.17 11.98 23.56
C GLU A 230 21.38 11.96 24.88
N ALA A 231 20.87 13.11 25.34
CA ALA A 231 20.06 13.19 26.55
C ALA A 231 18.76 12.35 26.48
N TYR A 232 18.20 12.21 25.27
CA TYR A 232 17.04 11.35 25.04
C TYR A 232 17.41 9.86 25.12
N LEU A 233 18.55 9.45 24.57
CA LEU A 233 19.07 8.10 24.67
C LEU A 233 19.39 7.73 26.13
N ASP A 234 20.03 8.62 26.88
CA ASP A 234 20.36 8.42 28.30
C ASP A 234 19.10 8.27 29.16
N TYR A 235 18.05 9.05 28.83
CA TYR A 235 16.75 8.90 29.48
C TYR A 235 16.13 7.53 29.21
N ILE A 236 16.20 7.03 27.98
CA ILE A 236 15.71 5.70 27.61
C ILE A 236 16.49 4.61 28.35
N GLU A 237 17.82 4.73 28.43
CA GLU A 237 18.69 3.80 29.17
C GLU A 237 18.27 3.67 30.63
N THR A 238 18.04 4.81 31.29
CA THR A 238 17.75 4.87 32.72
C THR A 238 16.32 4.44 33.07
N ASN A 239 15.35 4.75 32.19
CA ASN A 239 13.92 4.61 32.52
C ASN A 239 13.22 3.45 31.81
N SER A 240 13.86 2.82 30.81
CA SER A 240 13.23 1.70 30.13
C SER A 240 13.31 0.43 30.96
N ILE A 241 12.15 -0.16 31.25
CA ILE A 241 12.08 -1.53 31.74
C ILE A 241 12.39 -2.56 30.65
N TYR A 242 12.39 -2.17 29.37
CA TYR A 242 12.56 -3.08 28.23
C TYR A 242 14.02 -3.09 27.79
N GLY A 243 14.70 -4.24 27.94
CA GLY A 243 16.16 -4.32 27.79
C GLY A 243 16.64 -4.00 26.37
N PHE A 244 15.84 -4.33 25.36
CA PHE A 244 16.17 -4.05 23.96
C PHE A 244 16.02 -2.58 23.59
N LEU A 245 15.22 -1.79 24.33
CA LEU A 245 14.76 -0.49 23.86
C LEU A 245 15.91 0.50 23.71
N TYR A 246 16.82 0.52 24.69
CA TYR A 246 18.01 1.38 24.64
C TYR A 246 18.93 1.04 23.47
N PRO A 247 19.50 -0.18 23.33
CA PRO A 247 20.40 -0.51 22.22
C PRO A 247 19.71 -0.37 20.85
N MET A 248 18.41 -0.66 20.75
CA MET A 248 17.63 -0.43 19.53
C MET A 248 17.48 1.06 19.20
N SER A 249 17.31 1.92 20.21
CA SER A 249 17.24 3.38 20.05
C SER A 249 18.59 3.96 19.64
N VAL A 250 19.69 3.48 20.23
CA VAL A 250 21.07 3.85 19.82
C VAL A 250 21.29 3.45 18.36
N MET A 251 20.94 2.22 17.96
CA MET A 251 21.03 1.79 16.56
C MET A 251 20.19 2.67 15.64
N ALA A 252 18.97 3.05 16.03
CA ALA A 252 18.13 3.96 15.25
C ALA A 252 18.78 5.34 15.08
N ALA A 253 19.30 5.90 16.16
CA ALA A 253 19.88 7.24 16.25
C ALA A 253 21.19 7.37 15.46
N HIS A 254 22.01 6.32 15.46
CA HIS A 254 23.35 6.34 14.84
C HIS A 254 23.38 5.81 13.40
N THR A 255 22.30 5.17 12.92
CA THR A 255 22.24 4.66 11.53
C THR A 255 21.14 5.30 10.67
N GLY A 256 20.21 6.01 11.30
CA GLY A 256 18.99 6.47 10.64
C GLY A 256 18.10 5.34 10.12
N ALA A 257 18.27 4.11 10.59
CA ALA A 257 17.45 2.97 10.20
C ALA A 257 15.98 3.16 10.60
N ARG A 258 15.08 2.66 9.74
CA ARG A 258 13.64 2.67 10.02
C ARG A 258 13.35 1.64 11.09
N ARG A 259 12.33 1.89 11.93
CA ARG A 259 11.84 0.95 12.96
C ARG A 259 11.68 -0.48 12.43
N SER A 260 11.07 -0.66 11.25
CA SER A 260 10.87 -1.99 10.68
C SER A 260 12.15 -2.65 10.15
N GLU A 261 13.21 -1.89 9.89
CA GLU A 261 14.54 -2.41 9.55
C GLU A 261 15.27 -2.90 10.81
N LEU A 262 15.15 -2.17 11.92
CA LEU A 262 15.66 -2.59 13.22
C LEU A 262 15.00 -3.89 13.69
N CYS A 263 13.67 -4.00 13.60
CA CYS A 263 12.92 -5.20 13.99
C CYS A 263 13.29 -6.49 13.22
N ARG A 264 14.00 -6.36 12.09
CA ARG A 264 14.41 -7.50 11.24
C ARG A 264 15.92 -7.62 11.10
N SER A 265 16.70 -6.79 11.78
CA SER A 265 18.16 -6.86 11.72
C SER A 265 18.65 -8.15 12.35
N TRP A 266 19.73 -8.71 11.80
CA TRP A 266 20.34 -9.93 12.33
C TRP A 266 21.62 -9.62 13.08
N GLN A 267 21.97 -10.46 14.05
CA GLN A 267 23.28 -10.36 14.72
C GLN A 267 24.43 -10.56 13.73
N ALA A 268 24.27 -11.50 12.80
CA ALA A 268 25.26 -11.81 11.76
C ALA A 268 25.52 -10.67 10.76
N ASP A 269 24.67 -9.63 10.75
CA ASP A 269 24.86 -8.44 9.90
C ASP A 269 25.77 -7.38 10.55
N ILE A 270 26.21 -7.60 11.79
CA ILE A 270 27.04 -6.67 12.57
C ILE A 270 28.48 -7.13 12.47
N ASP A 271 29.28 -6.37 11.74
CA ASP A 271 30.71 -6.59 11.63
C ASP A 271 31.45 -5.69 12.64
N PHE A 272 31.73 -6.25 13.81
CA PHE A 272 32.50 -5.55 14.84
C PHE A 272 33.98 -5.39 14.47
N GLU A 273 34.55 -6.22 13.60
CA GLU A 273 35.96 -6.07 13.21
C GLU A 273 36.10 -4.97 12.15
N GLY A 274 35.32 -5.05 11.08
CA GLY A 274 35.27 -4.04 10.02
C GLY A 274 34.52 -2.76 10.40
N GLY A 275 33.83 -2.75 11.54
CA GLY A 275 33.16 -1.56 12.06
C GLY A 275 31.96 -1.10 11.24
N THR A 276 31.20 -2.04 10.67
CA THR A 276 30.03 -1.72 9.85
C THR A 276 28.82 -2.58 10.23
N ILE A 277 27.63 -2.12 9.87
CA ILE A 277 26.39 -2.89 9.98
C ILE A 277 25.64 -2.89 8.65
N LEU A 278 25.17 -4.06 8.25
CA LEU A 278 24.33 -4.23 7.07
C LEU A 278 22.85 -4.06 7.47
N ILE A 279 22.17 -3.11 6.81
CA ILE A 279 20.74 -2.87 7.00
C ILE A 279 19.95 -3.51 5.87
N ARG A 280 19.07 -4.45 6.25
CA ARG A 280 18.17 -5.17 5.33
C ARG A 280 16.94 -4.34 4.96
N GLU A 281 16.85 -3.93 3.71
CA GLU A 281 15.71 -3.18 3.19
C GLU A 281 14.68 -4.12 2.55
N ARG A 282 13.39 -3.85 2.80
CA ARG A 282 12.28 -4.56 2.14
C ARG A 282 11.70 -3.78 0.97
N LYS A 283 12.42 -2.79 0.43
CA LYS A 283 11.99 -2.09 -0.77
C LYS A 283 12.22 -3.02 -1.96
N ARG A 284 11.13 -3.48 -2.60
CA ARG A 284 11.21 -4.16 -3.90
C ARG A 284 11.71 -3.17 -4.94
N THR A 285 13.02 -3.14 -5.16
CA THR A 285 13.59 -2.56 -6.38
C THR A 285 13.71 -3.71 -7.37
N ARG A 286 12.80 -3.78 -8.36
CA ARG A 286 12.80 -4.81 -9.42
C ARG A 286 12.85 -6.26 -8.92
N GLY A 287 12.11 -6.57 -7.85
CA GLY A 287 12.02 -7.94 -7.32
C GLY A 287 13.22 -8.42 -6.48
N LYS A 288 14.23 -7.59 -6.25
CA LYS A 288 15.39 -7.90 -5.38
C LYS A 288 15.26 -7.22 -4.01
N GLN A 289 15.82 -7.86 -2.98
CA GLN A 289 16.06 -7.23 -1.68
C GLN A 289 17.25 -6.28 -1.82
N SER A 290 17.13 -5.06 -1.27
CA SER A 290 18.24 -4.12 -1.21
C SER A 290 18.87 -4.13 0.19
N TYR A 291 20.17 -3.85 0.23
CA TYR A 291 20.96 -3.74 1.45
C TYR A 291 21.76 -2.46 1.40
N ARG A 292 22.10 -1.92 2.56
CA ARG A 292 23.04 -0.81 2.70
C ARG A 292 23.93 -1.02 3.90
N HIS A 293 25.16 -0.54 3.82
CA HIS A 293 26.12 -0.59 4.92
C HIS A 293 26.16 0.77 5.62
N VAL A 294 26.27 0.75 6.94
CA VAL A 294 26.43 1.96 7.75
C VAL A 294 27.62 1.75 8.69
N PRO A 295 28.57 2.71 8.78
CA PRO A 295 29.65 2.64 9.75
C PRO A 295 29.13 2.65 11.20
N LEU A 296 29.79 1.90 12.08
CA LEU A 296 29.51 1.88 13.51
C LEU A 296 30.22 3.06 14.19
N SER A 297 29.45 3.93 14.85
CA SER A 297 30.00 4.88 15.83
C SER A 297 30.48 4.13 17.07
N ASP A 298 31.36 4.74 17.87
CA ASP A 298 31.87 4.12 19.10
C ASP A 298 30.75 3.80 20.10
N ARG A 299 29.79 4.74 20.27
CA ARG A 299 28.62 4.53 21.14
C ARG A 299 27.76 3.37 20.65
N LEU A 300 27.53 3.27 19.34
CA LEU A 300 26.74 2.17 18.76
C LEU A 300 27.45 0.83 18.92
N ARG A 301 28.76 0.79 18.61
CA ARG A 301 29.60 -0.40 18.77
C ARG A 301 29.52 -0.91 20.21
N LYS A 302 29.81 -0.06 21.19
CA LYS A 302 29.77 -0.41 22.61
C LYS A 302 28.40 -0.97 23.01
N SER A 303 27.33 -0.24 22.68
CA SER A 303 25.96 -0.62 23.02
C SER A 303 25.55 -1.98 22.41
N LEU A 304 25.90 -2.23 21.15
CA LEU A 304 25.60 -3.50 20.48
C LEU A 304 26.45 -4.66 21.00
N THR A 305 27.73 -4.44 21.33
CA THR A 305 28.59 -5.47 21.93
C THR A 305 28.04 -5.92 23.28
N GLU A 306 27.72 -4.97 24.16
CA GLU A 306 27.13 -5.26 25.48
C GLU A 306 25.77 -5.96 25.33
N TRP A 307 24.92 -5.48 24.42
CA TRP A 307 23.61 -6.07 24.17
C TRP A 307 23.70 -7.51 23.64
N CYS A 308 24.49 -7.75 22.58
CA CYS A 308 24.63 -9.08 21.97
C CYS A 308 25.20 -10.10 22.97
N SER A 309 26.14 -9.67 23.81
CA SER A 309 26.70 -10.51 24.89
C SER A 309 25.63 -10.92 25.91
N ARG A 310 24.68 -10.03 26.22
CA ARG A 310 23.58 -10.31 27.17
C ARG A 310 22.53 -11.25 26.63
N ILE A 311 22.16 -11.12 25.35
CA ILE A 311 21.11 -11.96 24.74
C ILE A 311 21.64 -13.30 24.22
N GLY A 312 22.96 -13.42 24.04
CA GLY A 312 23.59 -14.62 23.51
C GLY A 312 23.20 -14.90 22.07
N ASN A 313 23.14 -16.18 21.72
CA ASN A 313 22.89 -16.64 20.36
C ASN A 313 21.44 -16.39 19.94
N SER A 314 21.24 -15.40 19.06
CA SER A 314 19.97 -15.12 18.42
C SER A 314 20.20 -14.74 16.96
N ILE A 315 19.35 -15.21 16.06
CA ILE A 315 19.36 -14.76 14.67
C ILE A 315 19.11 -13.25 14.62
N TYR A 316 18.13 -12.76 15.37
CA TYR A 316 17.76 -11.34 15.39
C TYR A 316 18.60 -10.54 16.37
N THR A 317 18.98 -9.32 15.99
CA THR A 317 19.63 -8.37 16.90
C THR A 317 18.72 -8.05 18.08
N PHE A 318 17.41 -7.91 17.84
CA PHE A 318 16.42 -7.62 18.88
C PHE A 318 15.38 -8.75 18.94
N PRO A 319 15.66 -9.83 19.69
CA PRO A 319 14.73 -10.94 19.84
C PRO A 319 13.48 -10.53 20.61
N ALA A 320 12.43 -11.34 20.47
CA ALA A 320 11.17 -11.21 21.18
C ALA A 320 11.35 -11.06 22.71
N ASP A 321 10.74 -10.02 23.29
CA ASP A 321 10.70 -9.86 24.76
C ASP A 321 9.56 -10.71 25.36
N HIS A 322 9.91 -11.61 26.28
CA HIS A 322 8.99 -12.54 26.93
C HIS A 322 8.05 -11.86 27.93
N ARG A 323 8.32 -10.61 28.34
CA ARG A 323 7.48 -9.85 29.28
C ARG A 323 6.22 -9.27 28.63
N VAL A 324 6.11 -9.35 27.31
CA VAL A 324 4.93 -8.88 26.58
C VAL A 324 3.93 -10.03 26.50
N MET A 325 2.78 -9.90 27.17
CA MET A 325 1.66 -10.81 26.95
C MET A 325 1.10 -10.58 25.53
N ARG A 326 1.31 -11.57 24.66
CA ARG A 326 0.95 -11.55 23.24
C ARG A 326 -0.48 -12.04 23.02
N LEU A 327 -1.45 -11.38 23.65
CA LEU A 327 -2.86 -11.70 23.46
C LEU A 327 -3.41 -10.93 22.25
N ARG A 328 -3.69 -11.62 21.13
CA ARG A 328 -4.87 -11.45 20.23
C ARG A 328 -4.67 -11.57 18.71
N ASN A 329 -3.48 -11.52 18.11
CA ASN A 329 -3.38 -11.58 16.63
C ASN A 329 -2.03 -12.07 16.10
N GLU A 330 -1.74 -13.38 16.20
CA GLU A 330 -0.55 -14.00 15.57
C GLU A 330 -0.51 -13.76 14.06
N ALA A 331 -1.66 -13.76 13.38
CA ALA A 331 -1.79 -13.51 11.95
C ALA A 331 -1.28 -12.12 11.48
N ARG A 332 -1.05 -11.17 12.40
CA ARG A 332 -0.51 -9.83 12.09
C ARG A 332 1.01 -9.76 12.18
N ARG A 333 1.68 -10.79 12.69
CA ARG A 333 3.13 -10.77 12.90
C ARG A 333 3.86 -11.39 11.72
N GLU A 334 4.75 -10.61 11.13
CA GLU A 334 5.72 -11.13 10.15
C GLU A 334 6.72 -12.09 10.82
N ASN A 335 6.95 -11.94 12.13
CA ASN A 335 7.89 -12.75 12.88
C ASN A 335 7.53 -12.83 14.36
N LEU A 336 7.56 -14.03 14.93
CA LEU A 336 7.31 -14.27 16.36
C LEU A 336 8.59 -14.21 17.20
N LEU A 337 9.76 -14.31 16.57
CA LEU A 337 11.07 -14.41 17.21
C LEU A 337 11.77 -13.07 17.42
N SER A 338 11.30 -11.99 16.78
CA SER A 338 11.84 -10.63 16.95
C SER A 338 10.82 -9.67 17.55
N VAL A 339 11.30 -8.53 18.06
CA VAL A 339 10.44 -7.42 18.47
C VAL A 339 9.66 -6.91 17.26
N SER A 340 8.34 -6.86 17.37
CA SER A 340 7.49 -6.31 16.31
C SER A 340 7.53 -4.78 16.28
N PRO A 341 7.26 -4.15 15.12
CA PRO A 341 7.23 -2.69 15.01
C PRO A 341 6.22 -2.02 15.95
N ASP A 342 5.11 -2.69 16.24
CA ASP A 342 4.07 -2.17 17.14
C ASP A 342 4.52 -2.26 18.60
N GLU A 343 5.12 -3.37 19.03
CA GLU A 343 5.74 -3.51 20.37
C GLU A 343 6.80 -2.42 20.59
N ALA A 344 7.72 -2.24 19.64
CA ALA A 344 8.75 -1.21 19.74
C ALA A 344 8.15 0.18 19.96
N THR A 345 7.03 0.49 19.30
CA THR A 345 6.37 1.81 19.40
C THR A 345 5.62 2.00 20.69
N ASP A 346 4.85 0.99 21.09
CA ASP A 346 4.16 0.98 22.36
C ASP A 346 5.14 1.14 23.52
N HIS A 347 6.24 0.39 23.52
CA HIS A 347 7.24 0.42 24.59
C HIS A 347 7.97 1.76 24.66
N LEU A 348 8.37 2.32 23.51
CA LEU A 348 8.96 3.65 23.47
C LEU A 348 7.98 4.70 24.01
N ALA A 349 6.71 4.66 23.57
CA ALA A 349 5.70 5.60 24.02
C ALA A 349 5.46 5.51 25.53
N ARG A 350 5.38 4.30 26.10
CA ARG A 350 5.24 4.09 27.55
C ARG A 350 6.43 4.62 28.33
N THR A 351 7.66 4.36 27.87
CA THR A 351 8.88 4.82 28.54
C THR A 351 8.95 6.35 28.63
N ILE A 352 8.45 7.07 27.63
CA ILE A 352 8.62 8.53 27.55
C ILE A 352 7.40 9.34 28.00
N ALA A 353 6.25 8.69 28.21
CA ALA A 353 4.93 9.33 28.36
C ALA A 353 4.87 10.39 29.47
N THR A 354 5.52 10.15 30.62
CA THR A 354 5.47 11.02 31.80
C THR A 354 6.60 12.04 31.86
N SER A 355 7.45 12.10 30.83
CA SER A 355 8.63 12.95 30.78
C SER A 355 8.43 14.14 29.84
N LYS A 356 9.39 15.07 29.83
CA LYS A 356 9.44 16.15 28.82
C LYS A 356 9.41 15.59 27.39
N TRP A 357 9.91 14.38 27.19
CA TRP A 357 9.97 13.70 25.90
C TRP A 357 8.62 13.16 25.42
N GLY A 358 7.55 13.26 26.22
CA GLY A 358 6.20 12.82 25.84
C GLY A 358 5.63 13.52 24.59
N LYS A 359 6.20 14.66 24.17
CA LYS A 359 5.86 15.33 22.90
C LYS A 359 6.42 14.62 21.66
N ILE A 360 7.43 13.76 21.82
CA ILE A 360 8.08 13.04 20.72
C ILE A 360 7.15 11.94 20.20
N LYS A 361 6.97 11.89 18.87
CA LYS A 361 6.04 10.96 18.23
C LYS A 361 6.75 9.86 17.48
N GLY A 362 6.78 8.69 18.11
CA GLY A 362 7.22 7.44 17.50
C GLY A 362 8.68 7.43 17.04
N TRP A 363 9.04 6.38 16.33
CA TRP A 363 10.45 6.04 16.05
C TRP A 363 11.13 6.87 14.97
N HIS A 364 10.36 7.59 14.13
CA HIS A 364 10.95 8.35 13.03
C HIS A 364 11.76 9.56 13.53
N ILE A 365 11.59 9.96 14.80
CA ILE A 365 12.42 10.99 15.42
C ILE A 365 13.91 10.70 15.29
N PHE A 366 14.35 9.46 15.57
CA PHE A 366 15.76 9.08 15.50
C PHE A 366 16.33 9.28 14.10
N ARG A 367 15.58 8.86 13.09
CA ARG A 367 15.97 9.02 11.70
C ARG A 367 15.99 10.48 11.26
N HIS A 368 14.99 11.26 11.66
CA HIS A 368 14.93 12.69 11.35
C HIS A 368 16.09 13.43 12.03
N SER A 369 16.38 13.15 13.29
CA SER A 369 17.53 13.67 14.02
C SER A 369 18.86 13.27 13.37
N PHE A 370 19.04 12.00 12.97
CA PHE A 370 20.25 11.55 12.28
C PHE A 370 20.50 12.37 11.01
N ILE A 371 19.50 12.41 10.11
CA ILE A 371 19.63 13.11 8.83
C ILE A 371 19.85 14.62 9.04
N SER A 372 19.04 15.24 9.90
CA SER A 372 19.15 16.66 10.20
C SER A 372 20.50 17.03 10.80
N ASN A 373 21.02 16.25 11.74
CA ASN A 373 22.32 16.50 12.37
C ASN A 373 23.49 16.28 11.40
N CYS A 374 23.40 15.31 10.49
CA CYS A 374 24.37 15.15 9.40
C CYS A 374 24.32 16.35 8.44
N ALA A 375 23.13 16.75 7.99
CA ALA A 375 22.93 17.89 7.11
C ALA A 375 23.47 19.19 7.74
N SER A 376 23.14 19.46 9.00
CA SER A 376 23.63 20.64 9.73
C SER A 376 25.14 20.68 9.97
N ARG A 377 25.83 19.53 9.91
CA ARG A 377 27.29 19.44 9.95
C ARG A 377 27.94 19.47 8.57
N GLY A 378 27.17 19.64 7.50
CA GLY A 378 27.69 19.68 6.13
C GLY A 378 28.14 18.33 5.60
N VAL A 379 27.67 17.21 6.17
CA VAL A 379 27.95 15.87 5.62
C VAL A 379 27.37 15.76 4.22
N ASP A 380 28.14 15.23 3.27
CA ASP A 380 27.73 15.11 1.87
C ASP A 380 26.38 14.37 1.74
N GLN A 381 25.46 14.94 0.96
CA GLN A 381 24.12 14.40 0.74
C GLN A 381 24.15 12.96 0.19
N ARG A 382 25.16 12.59 -0.60
CA ARG A 382 25.34 11.24 -1.16
C ARG A 382 25.59 10.23 -0.04
N MET A 383 26.42 10.57 0.94
CA MET A 383 26.68 9.70 2.11
C MET A 383 25.41 9.51 2.94
N ILE A 384 24.66 10.61 3.19
CA ILE A 384 23.38 10.55 3.89
C ILE A 384 22.37 9.67 3.12
N ASP A 385 22.32 9.79 1.80
CA ASP A 385 21.43 9.00 0.96
C ASP A 385 21.77 7.52 1.00
N GLU A 386 23.06 7.18 0.94
CA GLU A 386 23.58 5.81 1.05
C GLU A 386 23.24 5.19 2.41
N TRP A 387 23.50 5.88 3.53
CA TRP A 387 23.23 5.35 4.87
C TRP A 387 21.76 5.23 5.20
N THR A 388 20.91 6.07 4.60
CA THR A 388 19.49 6.10 4.94
C THR A 388 18.59 5.45 3.87
N GLY A 389 19.11 5.17 2.68
CA GLY A 389 18.34 4.62 1.56
C GLY A 389 17.32 5.62 0.99
N HIS A 390 17.71 6.90 0.90
CA HIS A 390 16.93 7.92 0.19
C HIS A 390 17.10 7.76 -1.32
N GLN A 391 15.99 7.92 -2.06
CA GLN A 391 15.97 7.65 -3.51
C GLN A 391 15.35 8.78 -4.33
N THR A 392 14.69 9.76 -3.69
CA THR A 392 13.95 10.80 -4.41
C THR A 392 14.35 12.18 -3.93
N ASP A 393 14.32 13.16 -4.83
CA ASP A 393 14.62 14.56 -4.49
C ASP A 393 13.65 15.12 -3.44
N ALA A 394 12.37 14.72 -3.48
CA ALA A 394 11.39 15.12 -2.47
C ALA A 394 11.80 14.70 -1.04
N MET A 395 12.49 13.56 -0.86
CA MET A 395 13.01 13.15 0.45
C MET A 395 14.19 14.04 0.88
N ARG A 396 15.08 14.39 -0.04
CA ARG A 396 16.25 15.25 0.19
C ARG A 396 15.85 16.68 0.52
N LYS A 397 14.88 17.22 -0.23
CA LYS A 397 14.40 18.60 -0.13
C LYS A 397 13.91 18.97 1.27
N ARG A 398 13.42 17.98 2.04
CA ARG A 398 12.98 18.18 3.44
C ARG A 398 14.09 18.58 4.41
N TYR A 399 15.35 18.32 4.09
CA TYR A 399 16.51 18.62 4.96
C TYR A 399 17.46 19.66 4.34
N ARG A 400 17.17 20.11 3.11
CA ARG A 400 18.07 20.99 2.36
C ARG A 400 18.32 22.32 3.07
N HIS A 401 17.33 22.84 3.79
CA HIS A 401 17.44 24.07 4.56
C HIS A 401 18.38 23.97 5.77
N LEU A 402 18.73 22.76 6.19
CA LEU A 402 19.60 22.52 7.34
C LEU A 402 21.08 22.51 6.98
N PHE A 403 21.42 22.31 5.71
CA PHE A 403 22.81 22.43 5.28
C PHE A 403 23.32 23.82 5.63
N PRO A 404 24.54 23.96 6.18
CA PRO A 404 25.16 25.24 6.40
C PRO A 404 25.05 26.06 5.13
N SER A 405 24.13 27.02 5.15
CA SER A 405 23.85 27.84 4.01
C SER A 405 24.43 29.19 4.33
N PHE A 406 25.33 29.64 3.46
CA PHE A 406 25.72 31.03 3.46
C PHE A 406 24.52 31.91 3.07
N GLN A 407 23.31 31.41 2.82
CA GLN A 407 22.14 32.20 2.39
C GLN A 407 21.93 33.45 3.22
N ARG A 408 22.01 33.36 4.55
CA ARG A 408 21.89 34.56 5.39
C ARG A 408 23.09 35.48 5.20
N HIS A 409 24.31 34.94 5.23
CA HIS A 409 25.54 35.69 4.96
C HIS A 409 25.58 36.33 3.55
N GLU A 410 25.06 35.67 2.51
CA GLU A 410 24.97 36.18 1.14
C GLU A 410 23.87 37.22 1.01
N ILE A 411 22.73 37.05 1.69
CA ILE A 411 21.71 38.10 1.80
C ILE A 411 22.30 39.31 2.52
N ASP A 412 23.02 39.10 3.62
CA ASP A 412 23.70 40.14 4.38
C ASP A 412 24.82 40.80 3.54
N LYS A 413 25.49 40.08 2.62
CA LYS A 413 26.44 40.70 1.65
C LYS A 413 25.77 41.62 0.63
N VAL A 414 24.53 41.33 0.25
CA VAL A 414 23.80 42.09 -0.78
C VAL A 414 23.00 43.23 -0.18
N PHE A 415 22.48 43.05 1.05
CA PHE A 415 21.51 43.96 1.67
C PHE A 415 21.87 44.38 3.10
N GLY A 416 23.00 43.92 3.65
CA GLY A 416 23.40 44.13 5.04
C GLY A 416 24.51 45.15 5.24
#